data_AF-A0A158BC85-F1
#
_entry.id   AF-A0A158BC85-F1
#
_cell.length_a   1.000
_cell.length_b   1.000
_cell.length_c   1.000
_cell.angle_alpha   90.00
_cell.angle_beta   90.00
_cell.angle_gamma   90.00
#
_symmetry.space_group_name_H-M   'P 1'
#
loop_
_entity.id
_entity.type
_entity.pdbx_description
1 polymer ?
#
loop_
_entity_poly.entity_id
_entity_poly.type
_entity_poly.pdbx_seq_one_letter_code
_entity_poly.pdbx_strand_id
1 'polypeptide(L)'
;MRFISTEARHNDFGHTLRDIGIGMAEHEWLLLTNGDNYYCPVFVETMLGAASQSDCELVLCDMIHSHVNPGGRPQASYCHFETLPKHESIDIGCFIVRTELAKRVGFRDKTHDGDASYFEDLVATNGVKQFRKVSQVLFVHN
;
A
#
# COMPACT_ATOMS: atom_id res chain seq x y z
N MET A 1 19.41 -3.13 8.02
CA MET A 1 18.25 -3.99 7.68
C MET A 1 17.97 -4.88 8.87
N ARG A 2 16.73 -4.87 9.39
CA ARG A 2 16.31 -5.76 10.48
C ARG A 2 15.40 -6.84 9.87
N PHE A 3 15.72 -8.10 10.10
CA PHE A 3 14.88 -9.22 9.68
C PHE A 3 14.12 -9.77 10.89
N ILE A 4 12.84 -10.04 10.71
CA ILE A 4 11.93 -10.52 11.75
C ILE A 4 11.06 -11.60 11.14
N SER A 5 10.87 -12.67 11.88
CA SER A 5 9.99 -13.78 11.51
C SER A 5 9.19 -14.23 12.73
N THR A 6 8.02 -14.81 12.47
CA THR A 6 7.23 -15.51 13.49
C THR A 6 7.66 -16.98 13.57
N GLU A 7 7.42 -17.63 14.71
CA GLU A 7 7.70 -19.06 14.87
C GLU A 7 6.73 -19.94 14.05
N ALA A 8 5.54 -19.41 13.75
CA ALA A 8 4.49 -20.10 13.02
C ALA A 8 4.12 -19.36 11.73
N ARG A 9 3.71 -20.11 10.71
CA ARG A 9 3.12 -19.59 9.47
C ARG A 9 1.64 -19.30 9.69
N HIS A 10 1.22 -18.06 9.49
CA HIS A 10 -0.16 -17.60 9.73
C HIS A 10 -1.15 -17.95 8.61
N ASN A 11 -0.67 -18.27 7.39
CA ASN A 11 -1.49 -18.60 6.22
C ASN A 11 -2.54 -17.52 5.84
N ASP A 12 -2.15 -16.26 5.97
CA ASP A 12 -3.02 -15.08 5.81
C ASP A 12 -2.41 -14.04 4.86
N PHE A 13 -1.74 -14.51 3.80
CA PHE A 13 -1.10 -13.64 2.78
C PHE A 13 -0.05 -12.67 3.37
N GLY A 14 0.43 -12.92 4.59
CA GLY A 14 1.40 -12.07 5.28
C GLY A 14 0.77 -10.91 6.05
N HIS A 15 -0.55 -10.85 6.16
CA HIS A 15 -1.26 -9.73 6.78
C HIS A 15 -1.01 -9.63 8.29
N THR A 16 -0.77 -10.74 9.01
CA THR A 16 -0.29 -10.69 10.40
C THR A 16 1.10 -10.06 10.50
N LEU A 17 2.01 -10.37 9.56
CA LEU A 17 3.35 -9.79 9.56
C LEU A 17 3.34 -8.29 9.25
N ARG A 18 2.43 -7.83 8.40
CA ARG A 18 2.22 -6.39 8.14
C ARG A 18 1.79 -5.65 9.40
N ASP A 19 0.87 -6.22 10.16
CA ASP A 19 0.38 -5.65 11.42
C ASP A 19 1.49 -5.52 12.47
N ILE A 20 2.30 -6.58 12.63
CA ILE A 20 3.52 -6.55 13.45
C ILE A 20 4.47 -5.45 12.95
N GLY A 21 4.71 -5.40 11.63
CA GLY A 21 5.58 -4.41 11.01
C GLY A 21 5.11 -2.96 11.23
N ILE A 22 3.80 -2.69 11.13
CA ILE A 22 3.20 -1.39 11.44
C ILE A 22 3.50 -0.99 12.89
N GLY A 23 3.30 -1.89 13.85
CA GLY A 23 3.56 -1.63 15.26
C GLY A 23 5.04 -1.30 15.55
N MET A 24 5.95 -1.82 14.73
CA MET A 24 7.39 -1.64 14.87
C MET A 24 7.97 -0.47 14.07
N ALA A 25 7.22 0.13 13.16
CA ALA A 25 7.71 1.22 12.32
C ALA A 25 7.98 2.49 13.14
N GLU A 26 9.12 3.14 12.92
CA GLU A 26 9.56 4.31 13.70
C GLU A 26 9.68 5.60 12.86
N HIS A 27 9.71 5.47 11.54
CA HIS A 27 9.89 6.61 10.64
C HIS A 27 8.56 7.29 10.32
N GLU A 28 8.60 8.54 9.84
CA GLU A 28 7.41 9.37 9.60
C GLU A 28 6.44 8.73 8.59
N TRP A 29 6.99 8.12 7.54
CA TRP A 29 6.24 7.48 6.45
C TRP A 29 6.52 5.99 6.42
N LEU A 30 5.45 5.23 6.12
CA LEU A 30 5.45 3.79 6.00
C LEU A 30 5.06 3.39 4.57
N LEU A 31 5.85 2.48 4.00
CA LEU A 31 5.50 1.67 2.84
C LEU A 31 5.41 0.21 3.30
N LEU A 32 4.30 -0.45 2.99
CA LEU A 32 4.17 -1.90 3.13
C LEU A 32 4.30 -2.52 1.75
N THR A 33 4.96 -3.67 1.64
CA THR A 33 5.18 -4.32 0.35
C THR A 33 5.37 -5.83 0.49
N ASN A 34 5.28 -6.53 -0.64
CA ASN A 34 5.57 -7.96 -0.74
C ASN A 34 7.01 -8.16 -1.27
N GLY A 35 7.58 -9.34 -1.02
CA GLY A 35 8.96 -9.65 -1.41
C GLY A 35 9.18 -9.83 -2.91
N ASP A 36 8.10 -9.94 -3.67
CA ASP A 36 8.04 -10.13 -5.13
C ASP A 36 7.70 -8.84 -5.90
N ASN A 37 7.50 -7.73 -5.20
CA ASN A 37 7.20 -6.44 -5.79
C ASN A 37 8.45 -5.72 -6.34
N TYR A 38 8.28 -4.92 -7.40
CA TYR A 38 9.33 -4.06 -7.94
C TYR A 38 8.91 -2.59 -7.93
N TYR A 39 9.85 -1.70 -7.63
CA TYR A 39 9.62 -0.26 -7.62
C TYR A 39 10.51 0.43 -8.65
N CYS A 40 9.99 1.47 -9.28
CA CYS A 40 10.82 2.38 -10.06
C CYS A 40 11.93 2.95 -9.15
N PRO A 41 13.17 3.13 -9.65
CA PRO A 41 14.25 3.71 -8.87
C PRO A 41 13.90 5.06 -8.23
N VAL A 42 12.93 5.76 -8.84
CA VAL A 42 12.47 7.08 -8.41
C VAL A 42 11.26 7.08 -7.48
N PHE A 43 10.79 5.91 -7.03
CA PHE A 43 9.56 5.79 -6.26
C PHE A 43 9.61 6.62 -4.97
N VAL A 44 10.67 6.47 -4.17
CA VAL A 44 10.73 7.07 -2.83
C VAL A 44 10.77 8.59 -2.91
N GLU A 45 11.62 9.17 -3.74
CA GLU A 45 11.72 10.63 -3.89
C GLU A 45 10.46 11.22 -4.53
N THR A 46 9.79 10.50 -5.44
CA THR A 46 8.58 10.99 -6.09
C THR A 46 7.41 11.01 -5.09
N MET A 47 7.26 9.93 -4.31
CA MET A 47 6.18 9.81 -3.33
C MET A 47 6.36 10.78 -2.16
N LEU A 48 7.58 10.89 -1.61
CA LEU A 48 7.88 11.86 -0.54
C LEU A 48 7.86 13.30 -1.06
N GLY A 49 8.29 13.55 -2.31
CA GLY A 49 8.17 14.86 -2.94
C GLY A 49 6.71 15.30 -3.05
N ALA A 50 5.81 14.41 -3.48
CA ALA A 50 4.37 14.67 -3.52
C ALA A 50 3.79 14.90 -2.12
N ALA A 51 4.24 14.13 -1.12
CA ALA A 51 3.84 14.32 0.27
C ALA A 51 4.23 15.71 0.79
N SER A 52 5.45 16.18 0.51
CA SER A 52 5.96 17.47 1.00
C SER A 52 5.22 18.70 0.45
N GLN A 53 4.53 18.55 -0.69
CA GLN A 53 3.80 19.64 -1.34
C GLN A 53 2.36 19.80 -0.81
N SER A 54 1.92 18.95 0.13
CA SER A 54 0.56 18.96 0.64
C SER A 54 0.49 18.54 2.10
N ASP A 55 -0.51 19.04 2.83
CA ASP A 55 -0.82 18.54 4.17
C ASP A 55 -1.65 17.24 4.06
N CYS A 56 -0.99 16.18 3.58
CA CYS A 56 -1.58 14.86 3.37
C CYS A 56 -0.99 13.83 4.34
N GLU A 57 -1.76 12.77 4.58
CA GLU A 57 -1.35 11.63 5.39
C GLU A 57 -1.12 10.36 4.55
N LEU A 58 -1.48 10.41 3.26
CA LEU A 58 -1.44 9.29 2.34
C LEU A 58 -1.11 9.78 0.93
N VAL A 59 -0.20 9.07 0.25
CA VAL A 59 0.12 9.28 -1.17
C VAL A 59 0.03 7.96 -1.91
N LEU A 60 -0.67 7.92 -3.04
CA LEU A 60 -0.76 6.72 -3.91
C LEU A 60 -0.21 6.97 -5.32
N CYS A 61 0.32 5.92 -5.96
CA CYS A 61 0.82 5.91 -7.34
C CYS A 61 0.10 4.86 -8.19
N ASP A 62 0.22 4.94 -9.51
CA ASP A 62 -0.26 3.86 -10.38
C ASP A 62 0.74 2.70 -10.39
N MET A 63 0.31 1.56 -10.92
CA MET A 63 1.14 0.37 -11.00
C MET A 63 1.03 -0.35 -12.35
N ILE A 64 1.98 -1.24 -12.60
CA ILE A 64 1.78 -2.38 -13.51
C ILE A 64 1.30 -3.56 -12.67
N HIS A 65 0.30 -4.29 -13.15
CA HIS A 65 -0.22 -5.47 -12.44
C HIS A 65 0.05 -6.74 -13.24
N SER A 66 0.69 -7.74 -12.62
CA SER A 66 1.07 -9.03 -13.22
C SER A 66 -0.10 -9.94 -13.62
N HIS A 67 -1.28 -9.78 -13.00
CA HIS A 67 -2.40 -10.69 -13.17
C HIS A 67 -3.23 -10.39 -14.41
N VAL A 68 -3.95 -11.41 -14.90
CA VAL A 68 -5.03 -11.22 -15.88
C VAL A 68 -6.30 -10.82 -15.14
N ASN A 69 -6.98 -9.83 -15.69
CA ASN A 69 -8.20 -9.23 -15.14
C ASN A 69 -8.15 -8.72 -13.67
N PRO A 70 -7.10 -8.02 -13.20
CA PRO A 70 -7.05 -7.59 -11.80
C PRO A 70 -8.17 -6.62 -11.46
N GLY A 71 -8.73 -6.80 -10.26
CA GLY A 71 -9.93 -6.07 -9.82
C GLY A 71 -11.14 -6.27 -10.73
N GLY A 72 -11.25 -7.44 -11.40
CA GLY A 72 -12.34 -7.75 -12.32
C GLY A 72 -12.33 -6.98 -13.64
N ARG A 73 -11.29 -6.16 -13.91
CA ARG A 73 -11.21 -5.33 -15.10
C ARG A 73 -10.70 -6.17 -16.28
N PRO A 74 -11.35 -6.20 -17.45
CA PRO A 74 -10.87 -6.99 -18.60
C PRO A 74 -9.54 -6.43 -19.14
N GLN A 75 -8.42 -7.00 -18.72
CA GLN A 75 -7.06 -6.54 -19.07
C GLN A 75 -6.05 -7.68 -19.04
N ALA A 76 -5.01 -7.57 -19.87
CA ALA A 76 -3.92 -8.53 -19.93
C ALA A 76 -3.01 -8.43 -18.70
N SER A 77 -2.19 -9.46 -18.49
CA SER A 77 -1.10 -9.44 -17.51
C SER A 77 -0.06 -8.39 -17.85
N TYR A 78 0.61 -7.88 -16.82
CA TYR A 78 1.63 -6.83 -16.91
C TYR A 78 1.14 -5.58 -17.66
N CYS A 79 -0.12 -5.19 -17.41
CA CYS A 79 -0.70 -4.00 -17.99
C CYS A 79 -0.69 -2.83 -16.99
N HIS A 80 -0.79 -1.60 -17.50
CA HIS A 80 -1.03 -0.42 -16.68
C HIS A 80 -2.34 -0.59 -15.91
N PHE A 81 -2.25 -0.37 -14.61
CA PHE A 81 -3.36 -0.40 -13.69
C PHE A 81 -3.50 0.98 -13.03
N GLU A 82 -4.54 1.71 -13.41
CA GLU A 82 -4.93 2.94 -12.73
C GLU A 82 -5.54 2.60 -11.36
N THR A 83 -4.83 3.00 -10.31
CA THR A 83 -5.27 2.80 -8.93
C THR A 83 -6.22 3.92 -8.51
N LEU A 84 -7.26 3.58 -7.76
CA LEU A 84 -8.28 4.50 -7.28
C LEU A 84 -8.59 4.18 -5.82
N PRO A 85 -9.00 5.15 -4.98
CA PRO A 85 -9.28 4.96 -3.55
C PRO A 85 -10.58 4.19 -3.30
N LYS A 86 -10.67 2.96 -3.82
CA LYS A 86 -11.83 2.07 -3.73
C LYS A 86 -11.38 0.62 -3.82
N HIS A 87 -12.25 -0.27 -3.35
CA HIS A 87 -12.12 -1.71 -3.56
C HIS A 87 -11.78 -2.10 -5.01
N GLU A 88 -11.06 -3.21 -5.19
CA GLU A 88 -10.60 -3.71 -6.50
C GLU A 88 -9.68 -2.74 -7.28
N SER A 89 -9.18 -1.69 -6.64
CA SER A 89 -8.40 -0.64 -7.31
C SER A 89 -7.14 -0.23 -6.53
N ILE A 90 -6.76 -1.01 -5.52
CA ILE A 90 -5.64 -0.78 -4.61
C ILE A 90 -4.85 -2.07 -4.44
N ASP A 91 -3.54 -1.91 -4.26
CA ASP A 91 -2.63 -2.92 -3.73
C ASP A 91 -1.87 -2.30 -2.55
N ILE A 92 -1.42 -3.10 -1.59
CA ILE A 92 -0.69 -2.58 -0.42
C ILE A 92 0.56 -1.78 -0.80
N GLY A 93 1.21 -2.14 -1.90
CA GLY A 93 2.47 -1.58 -2.35
C GLY A 93 2.34 -0.28 -3.14
N CYS A 94 1.12 0.13 -3.51
CA CYS A 94 0.90 1.30 -4.37
C CYS A 94 0.79 2.63 -3.62
N PHE A 95 0.96 2.63 -2.29
CA PHE A 95 0.86 3.86 -1.51
C PHE A 95 1.84 3.91 -0.33
N ILE A 96 2.12 5.13 0.12
CA ILE A 96 2.76 5.41 1.41
C ILE A 96 1.78 6.12 2.32
N VAL A 97 1.94 5.93 3.62
CA VAL A 97 1.07 6.49 4.64
C VAL A 97 1.87 6.98 5.84
N ARG A 98 1.38 8.00 6.54
CA ARG A 98 1.98 8.41 7.82
C ARG A 98 1.92 7.26 8.81
N THR A 99 3.05 6.94 9.44
CA THR A 99 3.17 5.81 10.37
C THR A 99 2.22 5.93 11.56
N GLU A 100 2.00 7.14 12.06
CA GLU A 100 1.05 7.38 13.16
C GLU A 100 -0.40 7.05 12.79
N LEU A 101 -0.80 7.35 11.55
CA LEU A 101 -2.12 6.96 11.04
C LEU A 101 -2.20 5.44 10.85
N ALA A 102 -1.18 4.84 10.23
CA ALA A 102 -1.09 3.38 10.04
C ALA A 102 -1.23 2.62 11.36
N LYS A 103 -0.50 3.04 12.41
CA LYS A 103 -0.56 2.44 13.75
C LYS A 103 -1.92 2.58 14.40
N ARG A 104 -2.56 3.74 14.23
CA ARG A 104 -3.90 4.00 14.79
C ARG A 104 -4.95 3.10 14.16
N VAL A 105 -4.85 2.86 12.85
CA VAL A 105 -5.82 2.05 12.10
C VAL A 105 -5.55 0.56 12.29
N GLY A 106 -4.29 0.13 12.26
CA GLY A 106 -3.91 -1.28 12.33
C GLY A 106 -4.35 -2.08 11.09
N PHE A 107 -3.98 -3.36 11.01
CA PHE A 107 -4.30 -4.19 9.85
C PHE A 107 -5.32 -5.27 10.21
N ARG A 108 -6.61 -4.92 10.33
CA ARG A 108 -7.62 -5.87 10.86
C ARG A 108 -7.96 -7.04 9.95
N ASP A 109 -7.95 -6.84 8.63
CA ASP A 109 -8.45 -7.81 7.67
C ASP A 109 -7.34 -8.76 7.20
N LYS A 110 -7.52 -10.06 7.47
CA LYS A 110 -6.57 -11.12 7.14
C LYS A 110 -7.03 -11.98 5.95
N THR A 111 -8.08 -11.56 5.26
CA THR A 111 -8.57 -12.20 4.04
C THR A 111 -7.76 -11.75 2.82
N HIS A 112 -8.09 -12.29 1.66
CA HIS A 112 -7.48 -11.92 0.37
C HIS A 112 -7.56 -10.40 0.10
N ASP A 113 -8.66 -9.75 0.47
CA ASP A 113 -8.91 -8.34 0.14
C ASP A 113 -8.42 -7.37 1.22
N GLY A 114 -7.57 -7.85 2.14
CA GLY A 114 -7.11 -7.07 3.30
C GLY A 114 -6.43 -5.75 2.94
N ASP A 115 -5.80 -5.67 1.77
CA ASP A 115 -5.18 -4.44 1.24
C ASP A 115 -6.20 -3.34 1.01
N ALA A 116 -7.32 -3.69 0.37
CA ALA A 116 -8.40 -2.77 0.09
C ALA A 116 -9.12 -2.35 1.37
N SER A 117 -9.43 -3.32 2.25
CA SER A 117 -10.02 -3.06 3.56
C SER A 117 -9.15 -2.12 4.40
N TYR A 118 -7.83 -2.33 4.42
CA TYR A 118 -6.89 -1.49 5.15
C TYR A 118 -6.85 -0.06 4.58
N PHE A 119 -6.83 0.09 3.25
CA PHE A 119 -6.88 1.40 2.61
C PHE A 119 -8.19 2.13 2.93
N GLU A 120 -9.33 1.43 2.89
CA GLU A 120 -10.64 1.98 3.23
C GLU A 120 -10.69 2.46 4.69
N ASP A 121 -10.13 1.69 5.63
CA ASP A 121 -10.03 2.07 7.03
C ASP A 121 -9.14 3.31 7.24
N LEU A 122 -8.04 3.43 6.48
CA LEU A 122 -7.16 4.61 6.49
C LEU A 122 -7.95 5.87 6.07
N VAL A 123 -8.66 5.82 4.94
CA VAL A 123 -9.38 6.99 4.42
C VAL A 123 -10.66 7.32 5.21
N ALA A 124 -11.24 6.34 5.92
CA ALA A 124 -12.41 6.54 6.77
C ALA A 124 -12.08 7.25 8.10
N THR A 125 -10.80 7.33 8.48
CA THR A 125 -10.39 7.96 9.74
C THR A 125 -10.53 9.48 9.66
N ASN A 126 -11.27 10.07 10.61
CA ASN A 126 -11.41 11.53 10.79
C ASN A 126 -10.04 12.18 11.03
N GLY A 127 -9.34 12.53 9.95
CA GLY A 127 -7.96 13.00 9.96
C GLY A 127 -7.38 13.12 8.55
N VAL A 128 -7.69 12.16 7.67
CA VAL A 128 -7.22 12.16 6.28
C VAL A 128 -7.97 13.23 5.50
N LYS A 129 -7.49 14.48 5.59
CA LYS A 129 -8.16 15.61 4.96
C LYS A 129 -8.10 15.52 3.44
N GLN A 130 -7.03 14.96 2.87
CA GLN A 130 -6.85 14.62 1.46
C GLN A 130 -5.76 13.56 1.32
N PHE A 131 -5.98 12.55 0.46
CA PHE A 131 -4.87 11.75 -0.08
C PHE A 131 -4.32 12.44 -1.33
N ARG A 132 -3.04 12.24 -1.64
CA ARG A 132 -2.43 12.74 -2.86
C ARG A 132 -2.26 11.60 -3.86
N LYS A 133 -2.67 11.82 -5.11
CA LYS A 133 -2.40 10.91 -6.22
C LYS A 133 -1.20 11.40 -7.02
N VAL A 134 -0.22 10.52 -7.23
CA VAL A 134 0.79 10.63 -8.27
C VAL A 134 0.33 9.77 -9.44
N SER A 135 -0.11 10.39 -10.53
CA SER A 135 -0.57 9.71 -11.76
C SER A 135 0.61 9.22 -12.61
N GLN A 136 1.54 8.50 -11.99
CA GLN A 136 2.68 7.85 -12.63
C GLN A 136 2.73 6.39 -12.20
N VAL A 137 3.17 5.54 -13.11
CA VAL A 137 3.46 4.13 -12.83
C VAL A 137 4.82 4.07 -12.12
N LEU A 138 4.81 3.80 -10.82
CA LEU A 138 6.03 3.75 -10.00
C LEU A 138 6.28 2.38 -9.35
N PHE A 139 5.37 1.44 -9.55
CA PHE A 139 5.30 0.17 -8.84
C PHE A 139 4.84 -0.94 -9.81
N VAL A 140 5.39 -2.14 -9.68
CA VAL A 140 4.95 -3.36 -10.36
C VAL A 140 4.54 -4.37 -9.29
N HIS A 141 3.25 -4.67 -9.24
CA HIS A 141 2.68 -5.72 -8.40
C HIS A 141 2.80 -7.08 -9.10
N ASN A 142 3.23 -8.10 -8.34
CA ASN A 142 3.33 -9.47 -8.83
C ASN A 142 2.38 -10.45 -8.16
#